data_AF-A0A8R1E0Z0-F1
#
_entry.id   AF-A0A8R1E0Z0-F1
#
_cell.length_a   1.000
_cell.length_b   1.000
_cell.length_c   1.000
_cell.angle_alpha   90.00
_cell.angle_beta   90.00
_cell.angle_gamma   90.00
#
_symmetry.space_group_name_H-M   'P 1'
#
loop_
_entity.id
_entity.type
_entity.pdbx_description
1 polymer ?
#
loop_
_entity_poly.entity_id
_entity_poly.type
_entity_poly.pdbx_seq_one_letter_code
_entity_poly.pdbx_strand_id
1 'polypeptide(L)'
;MPKFQNQNGKITDLVSFYSLPSSVMGHTTHKTIFAAYLYYYVAGSVSVKQLINDALILANQEKFDVFNALDLMHNEKVFVDLKFGKGDGNLQYYLYNWKCADMNANQIGLGIFQAAFTAGIVIPKPVSVCRYWHRSLNPRKLIDVRFSHLSNKMTMARTIKLYKLPDAPATKNIREMQAKDVPQVFRLLTNSLKQYSLAPVFTSEEEVAHALLPVKNVVYSYIAESFYL
;
A
#
# COMPACT_ATOMS: atom_id res chain seq x y z
N MET A 1 -22.33 -38.73 -13.95
CA MET A 1 -21.17 -37.90 -14.34
C MET A 1 -20.65 -37.18 -13.11
N PRO A 2 -19.34 -37.13 -12.83
CA PRO A 2 -18.80 -36.27 -11.78
C PRO A 2 -19.04 -34.80 -12.15
N LYS A 3 -19.48 -33.98 -11.19
CA LYS A 3 -19.44 -32.52 -11.36
C LYS A 3 -17.98 -32.09 -11.14
N PHE A 4 -17.34 -31.55 -12.17
CA PHE A 4 -16.09 -30.82 -11.99
C PHE A 4 -16.40 -29.57 -11.17
N GLN A 5 -16.14 -29.64 -9.86
CA GLN A 5 -16.09 -28.44 -9.02
C GLN A 5 -14.91 -27.58 -9.50
N ASN A 6 -15.11 -26.27 -9.59
CA ASN A 6 -14.01 -25.35 -9.87
C ASN A 6 -12.93 -25.50 -8.79
N GLN A 7 -11.72 -25.92 -9.19
CA GLN A 7 -10.59 -26.12 -8.27
C GLN A 7 -9.95 -24.79 -7.81
N ASN A 8 -10.41 -23.65 -8.35
CA ASN A 8 -9.96 -22.33 -7.93
C ASN A 8 -10.54 -22.01 -6.54
N GLY A 9 -9.66 -21.68 -5.58
CA GLY A 9 -10.08 -21.27 -4.25
C GLY A 9 -10.90 -19.99 -4.27
N LYS A 10 -11.73 -19.80 -3.25
CA LYS A 10 -12.41 -18.51 -3.04
C LYS A 10 -11.37 -17.52 -2.50
N ILE A 11 -11.17 -16.41 -3.20
CA ILE A 11 -10.30 -15.35 -2.70
C ILE A 11 -11.01 -14.65 -1.53
N THR A 12 -10.35 -14.64 -0.37
CA THR A 12 -10.89 -14.07 0.88
C THR A 12 -10.23 -12.76 1.26
N ASP A 13 -8.97 -12.57 0.88
CA ASP A 13 -8.15 -11.43 1.28
C ASP A 13 -7.29 -10.94 0.12
N LEU A 14 -6.99 -9.65 0.11
CA LEU A 14 -6.19 -8.95 -0.90
C LEU A 14 -5.27 -7.95 -0.18
N VAL A 15 -3.99 -7.88 -0.53
CA VAL A 15 -3.12 -6.77 -0.13
C VAL A 15 -2.15 -6.40 -1.25
N SER A 16 -2.01 -5.10 -1.49
CA SER A 16 -1.17 -4.54 -2.55
C SER A 16 -0.35 -3.36 -2.03
N PHE A 17 0.88 -3.24 -2.53
CA PHE A 17 1.76 -2.09 -2.29
C PHE A 17 2.55 -1.73 -3.55
N TYR A 18 2.77 -0.43 -3.76
CA TYR A 18 3.59 0.06 -4.88
C TYR A 18 4.99 0.47 -4.42
N SER A 19 5.92 0.47 -5.37
CA SER A 19 7.32 0.84 -5.19
C SER A 19 7.53 2.31 -5.51
N LEU A 20 8.18 3.05 -4.61
CA LEU A 20 8.63 4.42 -4.85
C LEU A 20 10.08 4.58 -4.38
N PRO A 21 11.08 4.28 -5.23
CA PRO A 21 12.49 4.46 -4.89
C PRO A 21 12.85 5.94 -4.79
N SER A 22 13.69 6.30 -3.82
CA SER A 22 14.20 7.66 -3.63
C SER A 22 15.72 7.71 -3.58
N SER A 23 16.32 8.73 -4.21
CA SER A 23 17.77 8.88 -4.35
C SER A 23 18.41 9.37 -3.05
N VAL A 24 19.51 8.73 -2.64
CA VAL A 24 20.33 9.13 -1.49
C VAL A 24 21.47 10.02 -1.98
N MET A 25 21.40 11.32 -1.65
CA MET A 25 22.44 12.28 -2.02
C MET A 25 23.65 12.22 -1.08
N GLY A 26 24.85 12.38 -1.62
CA GLY A 26 26.11 12.51 -0.86
C GLY A 26 26.64 11.26 -0.14
N HIS A 27 25.88 10.16 -0.09
CA HIS A 27 26.30 8.93 0.62
C HIS A 27 27.20 8.04 -0.27
N THR A 28 28.22 7.41 0.33
CA THR A 28 29.25 6.68 -0.40
C THR A 28 28.75 5.33 -0.93
N THR A 29 28.18 4.49 -0.06
CA THR A 29 27.71 3.14 -0.38
C THR A 29 26.26 3.10 -0.86
N HIS A 30 25.34 3.73 -0.14
CA HIS A 30 23.91 3.65 -0.42
C HIS A 30 23.47 4.76 -1.38
N LYS A 31 22.88 4.38 -2.53
CA LYS A 31 22.42 5.34 -3.57
C LYS A 31 20.89 5.49 -3.66
N THR A 32 20.15 4.54 -3.13
CA THR A 32 18.68 4.48 -3.23
C THR A 32 18.08 3.90 -1.96
N ILE A 33 16.99 4.49 -1.46
CA ILE A 33 16.08 3.87 -0.50
C ILE A 33 14.90 3.30 -1.29
N PHE A 34 14.60 2.03 -1.12
CA PHE A 34 13.39 1.41 -1.67
C PHE A 34 12.27 1.53 -0.64
N ALA A 35 11.29 2.37 -0.92
CA ALA A 35 10.09 2.50 -0.11
C ALA A 35 8.92 1.77 -0.77
N ALA A 36 8.29 0.86 -0.03
CA ALA A 36 6.98 0.31 -0.39
C ALA A 36 5.89 1.22 0.17
N TYR A 37 4.79 1.39 -0.53
CA TYR A 37 3.63 2.17 -0.11
C TYR A 37 2.36 1.32 -0.17
N LEU A 38 1.67 1.16 0.97
CA LEU A 38 0.39 0.44 1.03
C LEU A 38 -0.62 1.08 0.07
N TYR A 39 -1.17 0.27 -0.85
CA TYR A 39 -1.99 0.77 -1.96
C TYR A 39 -3.47 0.45 -1.76
N TYR A 40 -3.82 -0.84 -1.76
CA TYR A 40 -5.15 -1.35 -1.47
C TYR A 40 -5.05 -2.58 -0.58
N TYR A 41 -6.05 -2.80 0.27
CA TYR A 41 -6.25 -4.09 0.93
C TYR A 41 -7.73 -4.39 1.16
N VAL A 42 -8.06 -5.67 1.26
CA VAL A 42 -9.33 -6.18 1.80
C VAL A 42 -8.99 -7.34 2.72
N ALA A 43 -9.38 -7.24 3.99
CA ALA A 43 -9.22 -8.30 4.98
C ALA A 43 -10.60 -8.92 5.23
N GLY A 44 -10.78 -10.19 4.85
CA GLY A 44 -12.06 -10.90 4.85
C GLY A 44 -12.02 -12.24 5.59
N SER A 45 -10.88 -12.92 5.70
CA SER A 45 -10.70 -14.09 6.59
C SER A 45 -9.78 -13.82 7.78
N VAL A 46 -8.89 -12.84 7.67
CA VAL A 46 -7.94 -12.46 8.73
C VAL A 46 -8.17 -11.03 9.23
N SER A 47 -7.56 -10.66 10.35
CA SER A 47 -7.58 -9.28 10.82
C SER A 47 -6.72 -8.37 9.93
N VAL A 48 -7.11 -7.09 9.78
CA VAL A 48 -6.31 -6.05 9.10
C VAL A 48 -4.88 -5.99 9.66
N LYS A 49 -4.71 -6.18 10.97
CA LYS A 49 -3.40 -6.24 11.63
C LYS A 49 -2.53 -7.40 11.14
N GLN A 50 -3.12 -8.57 10.91
CA GLN A 50 -2.40 -9.72 10.35
C GLN A 50 -2.06 -9.48 8.88
N LEU A 51 -3.01 -9.01 8.07
CA LEU A 51 -2.80 -8.80 6.64
C LEU A 51 -1.75 -7.72 6.34
N ILE A 52 -1.74 -6.61 7.10
CA ILE A 52 -0.69 -5.58 6.98
C ILE A 52 0.65 -6.11 7.53
N ASN A 53 0.67 -6.90 8.60
CA ASN A 53 1.91 -7.57 9.05
C ASN A 53 2.51 -8.48 7.98
N ASP A 54 1.67 -9.24 7.28
CA ASP A 54 2.09 -10.14 6.22
C ASP A 54 2.62 -9.35 5.00
N ALA A 55 2.02 -8.20 4.68
CA ALA A 55 2.58 -7.27 3.69
C ALA A 55 3.94 -6.68 4.10
N LEU A 56 4.19 -6.42 5.39
CA LEU A 56 5.53 -6.02 5.87
C LEU A 56 6.55 -7.14 5.65
N ILE A 57 6.17 -8.41 5.86
CA ILE A 57 7.04 -9.57 5.64
C ILE A 57 7.36 -9.71 4.16
N LEU A 58 6.35 -9.64 3.28
CA LEU A 58 6.50 -9.73 1.82
C LEU A 58 7.39 -8.59 1.27
N ALA A 59 7.16 -7.34 1.69
CA ALA A 59 8.03 -6.23 1.29
C ALA A 59 9.48 -6.37 1.80
N ASN A 60 9.68 -6.94 2.98
CA ASN A 60 11.02 -7.25 3.50
C ASN A 60 11.69 -8.44 2.75
N GLN A 61 10.91 -9.40 2.25
CA GLN A 61 11.40 -10.44 1.34
C GLN A 61 11.85 -9.82 0.00
N GLU A 62 11.07 -8.88 -0.56
CA GLU A 62 11.40 -8.06 -1.74
C GLU A 62 12.45 -6.95 -1.51
N LYS A 63 13.12 -6.94 -0.35
CA LYS A 63 14.25 -6.04 0.00
C LYS A 63 13.91 -4.54 0.02
N PHE A 64 12.64 -4.18 0.24
CA PHE A 64 12.29 -2.82 0.61
C PHE A 64 12.93 -2.42 1.95
N ASP A 65 13.33 -1.16 2.08
CA ASP A 65 13.99 -0.64 3.27
C ASP A 65 12.99 -0.07 4.28
N VAL A 66 11.88 0.48 3.78
CA VAL A 66 10.79 1.09 4.56
C VAL A 66 9.45 0.76 3.92
N PHE A 67 8.43 0.56 4.75
CA PHE A 67 7.04 0.42 4.33
C PHE A 67 6.24 1.62 4.84
N ASN A 68 5.67 2.39 3.91
CA ASN A 68 4.92 3.60 4.18
C ASN A 68 3.43 3.34 4.01
N ALA A 69 2.61 4.02 4.80
CA ALA A 69 1.16 3.94 4.73
C ALA A 69 0.51 5.24 5.23
N LEU A 70 -0.77 5.41 4.93
CA LEU A 70 -1.60 6.52 5.44
C LEU A 70 -2.61 5.99 6.45
N ASP A 71 -2.98 6.81 7.44
CA ASP A 71 -4.01 6.48 8.44
C ASP A 71 -5.45 6.62 7.93
N LEU A 72 -5.63 6.43 6.62
CA LEU A 72 -6.91 6.14 5.97
C LEU A 72 -7.66 5.00 6.67
N MET A 73 -8.96 4.92 6.40
CA MET A 73 -9.84 3.86 6.91
C MET A 73 -9.83 3.88 8.45
N HIS A 74 -9.35 2.82 9.10
CA HIS A 74 -9.20 2.75 10.57
C HIS A 74 -7.76 2.34 10.98
N ASN A 75 -6.77 2.67 10.14
CA ASN A 75 -5.43 2.09 10.21
C ASN A 75 -4.60 2.50 11.44
N GLU A 76 -4.82 3.68 12.06
CA GLU A 76 -3.97 4.17 13.17
C GLU A 76 -3.83 3.14 14.32
N LYS A 77 -4.92 2.46 14.71
CA LYS A 77 -4.90 1.44 15.77
C LYS A 77 -3.99 0.25 15.41
N VAL A 78 -3.94 -0.11 14.13
CA VAL A 78 -3.09 -1.20 13.61
C VAL A 78 -1.62 -0.74 13.50
N PHE A 79 -1.39 0.51 13.12
CA PHE A 79 -0.04 1.06 12.94
C PHE A 79 0.77 1.13 14.23
N VAL A 80 0.15 1.51 15.36
CA VAL A 80 0.81 1.48 16.68
C VAL A 80 1.25 0.04 17.02
N ASP A 81 0.33 -0.92 16.89
CA ASP A 81 0.58 -2.34 17.16
C ASP A 81 1.69 -2.96 16.27
N LEU A 82 1.77 -2.53 15.01
CA LEU A 82 2.79 -2.99 14.07
C LEU A 82 4.10 -2.17 14.13
N LYS A 83 4.20 -1.22 15.08
CA LYS A 83 5.38 -0.38 15.35
C LYS A 83 5.72 0.59 14.20
N PHE A 84 4.73 1.10 13.48
CA PHE A 84 4.95 2.23 12.57
C PHE A 84 5.23 3.50 13.40
N GLY A 85 6.17 4.33 12.94
CA GLY A 85 6.33 5.70 13.41
C GLY A 85 5.39 6.64 12.68
N LYS A 86 4.83 7.64 13.38
CA LYS A 86 4.22 8.80 12.73
C LYS A 86 5.31 9.55 11.97
N GLY A 87 5.10 9.79 10.67
CA GLY A 87 5.93 10.68 9.88
C GLY A 87 5.72 12.15 10.28
N ASP A 88 6.53 13.03 9.73
CA ASP A 88 6.43 14.49 9.85
C ASP A 88 5.33 15.06 8.93
N GLY A 89 5.23 14.56 7.70
CA GLY A 89 4.26 14.98 6.69
C GLY A 89 2.82 14.53 6.93
N ASN A 90 1.88 15.45 6.71
CA ASN A 90 0.48 15.13 6.41
C ASN A 90 0.31 14.93 4.89
N LEU A 91 -0.68 14.14 4.48
CA LEU A 91 -1.25 14.19 3.13
C LEU A 91 -2.64 14.83 3.20
N GLN A 92 -2.83 15.92 2.45
CA GLN A 92 -4.07 16.67 2.34
C GLN A 92 -4.83 16.16 1.10
N TYR A 93 -6.12 15.83 1.25
CA TYR A 93 -7.01 15.46 0.15
C TYR A 93 -7.87 16.67 -0.25
N TYR A 94 -8.04 16.92 -1.54
CA TYR A 94 -9.00 17.92 -2.03
C TYR A 94 -9.71 17.44 -3.30
N LEU A 95 -10.80 18.15 -3.62
CA LEU A 95 -11.53 18.05 -4.88
C LEU A 95 -11.63 19.47 -5.46
N TYR A 96 -10.83 19.80 -6.48
CA TYR A 96 -10.85 21.12 -7.13
C TYR A 96 -10.25 21.08 -8.55
N ASN A 97 -10.73 21.95 -9.44
CA ASN A 97 -10.28 22.12 -10.83
C ASN A 97 -8.73 22.10 -10.95
N TRP A 98 -8.13 21.00 -11.42
CA TRP A 98 -6.69 20.79 -11.30
C TRP A 98 -5.90 21.34 -12.50
N LYS A 99 -4.79 22.03 -12.22
CA LYS A 99 -3.85 22.47 -13.27
C LYS A 99 -2.99 21.29 -13.74
N CYS A 100 -3.10 20.94 -15.01
CA CYS A 100 -2.25 19.98 -15.70
C CYS A 100 -1.08 20.71 -16.43
N ALA A 101 -0.33 20.00 -17.28
CA ALA A 101 0.49 20.67 -18.29
C ALA A 101 -0.41 21.50 -19.22
N ASP A 102 0.09 22.60 -19.80
CA ASP A 102 -0.72 23.48 -20.64
C ASP A 102 -1.19 22.73 -21.91
N MET A 103 -2.46 22.35 -21.93
CA MET A 103 -3.11 21.67 -23.06
C MET A 103 -3.87 22.68 -23.92
N ASN A 104 -3.82 22.48 -25.24
CA ASN A 104 -4.63 23.26 -26.16
C ASN A 104 -6.11 22.90 -26.00
N ALA A 105 -7.02 23.85 -26.22
CA ALA A 105 -8.45 23.64 -25.95
C ALA A 105 -9.09 22.48 -26.75
N ASN A 106 -8.54 22.14 -27.92
CA ASN A 106 -8.95 20.99 -28.74
C ASN A 106 -8.53 19.63 -28.17
N GLN A 107 -7.74 19.60 -27.09
CA GLN A 107 -7.33 18.39 -26.36
C GLN A 107 -8.21 18.13 -25.12
N ILE A 108 -9.12 19.05 -24.78
CA ILE A 108 -9.96 18.98 -23.58
C ILE A 108 -11.36 18.47 -23.97
N GLY A 109 -11.76 17.34 -23.38
CA GLY A 109 -13.12 16.80 -23.55
C GLY A 109 -14.18 17.70 -22.93
N LEU A 110 -15.30 17.89 -23.63
CA LEU A 110 -16.44 18.67 -23.14
C LEU A 110 -17.01 18.04 -21.86
N GLY A 111 -17.15 18.85 -20.80
CA GLY A 111 -17.81 18.45 -19.54
C GLY A 111 -16.89 18.27 -18.32
N ILE A 112 -15.56 18.38 -18.48
CA ILE A 112 -14.62 18.21 -17.36
C ILE A 112 -14.48 19.53 -16.57
N PHE A 113 -15.02 19.58 -15.34
CA PHE A 113 -14.98 20.76 -14.45
C PHE A 113 -14.64 20.41 -12.99
N GLN A 114 -14.15 19.19 -12.74
CA GLN A 114 -13.85 18.64 -11.41
C GLN A 114 -12.61 17.76 -11.50
N ALA A 115 -11.83 17.68 -10.41
CA ALA A 115 -10.68 16.80 -10.31
C ALA A 115 -10.35 16.51 -8.84
N ALA A 116 -9.60 15.43 -8.60
CA ALA A 116 -9.09 15.05 -7.28
C ALA A 116 -7.56 15.07 -7.29
N PHE A 117 -6.95 15.74 -6.31
CA PHE A 117 -5.51 15.75 -6.12
C PHE A 117 -5.17 15.65 -4.61
N THR A 118 -3.97 15.11 -4.30
CA THR A 118 -3.44 15.09 -2.92
C THR A 118 -2.12 15.86 -2.85
N ALA A 119 -1.85 16.55 -1.73
CA ALA A 119 -0.63 17.35 -1.54
C ALA A 119 -0.07 17.26 -0.12
N GLY A 120 1.26 17.39 0.01
CA GLY A 120 1.95 17.47 1.30
C GLY A 120 1.88 18.84 1.98
N ILE A 121 1.38 19.86 1.29
CA ILE A 121 1.24 21.24 1.78
C ILE A 121 -0.24 21.60 1.99
N VAL A 122 -0.52 22.49 2.96
CA VAL A 122 -1.88 22.95 3.23
C VAL A 122 -2.26 24.09 2.27
N ILE A 123 -2.96 23.72 1.21
CA ILE A 123 -3.79 24.61 0.39
C ILE A 123 -5.17 24.77 1.09
N PRO A 124 -5.95 25.86 0.87
CA PRO A 124 -7.24 26.05 1.54
C PRO A 124 -8.29 24.97 1.20
N LYS A 125 -9.18 24.68 2.16
CA LYS A 125 -10.33 23.76 2.06
C LYS A 125 -9.99 22.30 1.62
N PRO A 126 -9.11 21.57 2.34
CA PRO A 126 -9.02 20.12 2.19
C PRO A 126 -10.36 19.46 2.56
N VAL A 127 -10.72 18.37 1.86
CA VAL A 127 -11.89 17.55 2.19
C VAL A 127 -11.58 16.49 3.25
N SER A 128 -10.30 16.12 3.40
CA SER A 128 -9.79 15.28 4.48
C SER A 128 -8.29 15.48 4.67
N VAL A 129 -7.77 15.11 5.84
CA VAL A 129 -6.35 15.19 6.19
C VAL A 129 -5.92 13.85 6.80
N CYS A 130 -4.84 13.29 6.27
CA CYS A 130 -4.22 12.06 6.78
C CYS A 130 -2.76 12.31 7.17
N ARG A 131 -2.19 11.47 8.02
CA ARG A 131 -0.78 11.46 8.42
C ARG A 131 -0.06 10.35 7.65
N TYR A 132 1.14 10.62 7.16
CA TYR A 132 2.03 9.55 6.73
C TYR A 132 2.57 8.79 7.94
N TRP A 133 2.64 7.48 7.83
CA TRP A 133 3.25 6.56 8.78
C TRP A 133 4.31 5.72 8.07
N HIS A 134 5.42 5.43 8.74
CA HIS A 134 6.53 4.68 8.17
C HIS A 134 6.96 3.53 9.10
N ARG A 135 7.31 2.39 8.52
CA ARG A 135 7.80 1.21 9.23
C ARG A 135 9.13 0.77 8.64
N SER A 136 10.20 0.90 9.42
CA SER A 136 11.52 0.42 9.04
C SER A 136 11.50 -1.10 8.82
N LEU A 137 11.93 -1.54 7.64
CA LEU A 137 12.24 -2.94 7.30
C LEU A 137 13.76 -3.18 7.39
N ASN A 138 14.55 -2.19 6.97
CA ASN A 138 16.01 -2.15 7.05
C ASN A 138 16.52 -1.01 7.95
N PRO A 139 16.36 -1.08 9.30
CA PRO A 139 16.68 0.04 10.19
C PRO A 139 18.15 0.47 10.11
N ARG A 140 19.08 -0.46 9.83
CA ARG A 140 20.50 -0.16 9.70
C ARG A 140 20.76 0.84 8.59
N LYS A 141 20.29 0.55 7.37
CA LYS A 141 20.45 1.43 6.21
C LYS A 141 19.72 2.76 6.42
N LEU A 142 18.48 2.74 6.89
CA LEU A 142 17.69 3.97 7.09
C LEU A 142 18.34 4.94 8.09
N ILE A 143 19.05 4.44 9.11
CA ILE A 143 19.79 5.27 10.06
C ILE A 143 21.12 5.76 9.45
N ASP A 144 21.83 4.90 8.72
CA ASP A 144 23.09 5.22 8.05
C ASP A 144 22.93 6.33 6.99
N VAL A 145 21.86 6.27 6.19
CA VAL A 145 21.49 7.32 5.22
C VAL A 145 20.72 8.50 5.83
N ARG A 146 20.55 8.52 7.16
CA ARG A 146 19.84 9.56 7.93
C ARG A 146 18.36 9.79 7.59
N PHE A 147 17.70 8.83 6.94
CA PHE A 147 16.23 8.82 6.77
C PHE A 147 15.50 8.65 8.12
N SER A 148 16.12 7.98 9.08
CA SER A 148 15.62 7.85 10.45
C SER A 148 16.77 7.96 11.46
N HIS A 149 16.44 8.03 12.75
CA HIS A 149 17.41 8.23 13.82
C HIS A 149 17.22 7.21 14.95
N LEU A 150 18.28 6.96 15.73
CA LEU A 150 18.15 6.24 17.00
C LEU A 150 17.47 7.16 18.03
N SER A 151 16.39 6.68 18.63
CA SER A 151 15.77 7.35 19.78
C SER A 151 16.61 7.19 21.05
N ASN A 152 16.39 8.08 22.02
CA ASN A 152 17.12 8.09 23.28
C ASN A 152 17.12 6.71 23.97
N LYS A 153 18.29 6.26 24.41
CA LYS A 153 18.56 4.95 25.06
C LYS A 153 18.46 3.70 24.14
N MET A 154 18.20 3.88 22.83
CA MET A 154 18.28 2.79 21.84
C MET A 154 19.71 2.61 21.30
N THR A 155 20.00 1.39 20.83
CA THR A 155 21.22 1.05 20.11
C THR A 155 20.85 0.37 18.80
N MET A 156 21.75 0.38 17.80
CA MET A 156 21.50 -0.26 16.50
C MET A 156 20.97 -1.70 16.63
N ALA A 157 21.57 -2.51 17.50
CA ALA A 157 21.12 -3.89 17.77
C ALA A 157 19.72 -3.96 18.41
N ARG A 158 19.40 -3.06 19.36
CA ARG A 158 18.05 -2.97 19.95
C ARG A 158 17.01 -2.55 18.91
N THR A 159 17.34 -1.61 18.02
CA THR A 159 16.44 -1.12 16.98
C THR A 159 16.17 -2.20 15.91
N ILE A 160 17.21 -2.94 15.49
CA ILE A 160 17.05 -4.10 14.61
C ILE A 160 16.17 -5.17 15.28
N LYS A 161 16.40 -5.50 16.56
CA LYS A 161 15.58 -6.47 17.31
C LYS A 161 14.13 -6.01 17.49
N LEU A 162 13.89 -4.72 17.73
CA LEU A 162 12.56 -4.12 17.85
C LEU A 162 11.75 -4.27 16.55
N TYR A 163 12.40 -4.03 15.41
CA TYR A 163 11.75 -4.02 14.10
C TYR A 163 11.77 -5.36 13.36
N LYS A 164 12.52 -6.38 13.81
CA LYS A 164 12.52 -7.73 13.19
C LYS A 164 11.09 -8.24 12.99
N LEU A 165 10.86 -8.81 11.81
CA LEU A 165 9.64 -9.49 11.39
C LEU A 165 9.82 -11.02 11.44
N PRO A 166 8.73 -11.81 11.42
CA PRO A 166 8.77 -13.23 11.08
C PRO A 166 9.37 -13.47 9.68
N ASP A 167 9.87 -14.68 9.44
CA ASP A 167 10.55 -15.01 8.19
C ASP A 167 9.56 -15.39 7.05
N ALA A 168 8.29 -15.70 7.39
CA ALA A 168 7.19 -15.98 6.46
C ALA A 168 5.83 -15.44 6.97
N PRO A 169 4.87 -15.10 6.08
CA PRO A 169 3.51 -14.67 6.43
C PRO A 169 2.71 -15.65 7.30
N ALA A 170 1.76 -15.14 8.09
CA ALA A 170 0.87 -15.94 8.93
C ALA A 170 -0.42 -16.39 8.19
N THR A 171 -0.87 -15.63 7.20
CA THR A 171 -2.08 -15.93 6.42
C THR A 171 -1.85 -17.12 5.47
N LYS A 172 -2.66 -18.17 5.63
CA LYS A 172 -2.56 -19.38 4.81
C LYS A 172 -2.88 -19.08 3.35
N ASN A 173 -2.20 -19.78 2.45
CA ASN A 173 -2.40 -19.70 0.99
C ASN A 173 -2.26 -18.28 0.41
N ILE A 174 -1.53 -17.38 1.11
CA ILE A 174 -1.18 -16.08 0.55
C ILE A 174 -0.17 -16.27 -0.59
N ARG A 175 -0.50 -15.76 -1.77
CA ARG A 175 0.32 -15.89 -2.99
C ARG A 175 0.19 -14.65 -3.85
N GLU A 176 1.11 -14.49 -4.80
CA GLU A 176 1.05 -13.43 -5.81
C GLU A 176 -0.23 -13.56 -6.66
N MET A 177 -0.81 -12.41 -7.01
CA MET A 177 -2.03 -12.28 -7.83
C MET A 177 -1.73 -12.55 -9.32
N GLN A 178 -2.60 -13.31 -9.98
CA GLN A 178 -2.49 -13.69 -11.39
C GLN A 178 -3.69 -13.17 -12.20
N ALA A 179 -3.57 -13.11 -13.53
CA ALA A 179 -4.65 -12.64 -14.42
C ALA A 179 -6.00 -13.38 -14.20
N LYS A 180 -5.94 -14.69 -13.89
CA LYS A 180 -7.12 -15.52 -13.57
C LYS A 180 -7.89 -15.09 -12.31
N ASP A 181 -7.23 -14.33 -11.42
CA ASP A 181 -7.76 -13.94 -10.11
C ASP A 181 -8.55 -12.62 -10.18
N VAL A 182 -8.29 -11.80 -11.21
CA VAL A 182 -8.92 -10.48 -11.44
C VAL A 182 -10.44 -10.51 -11.26
N PRO A 183 -11.21 -11.49 -11.78
CA PRO A 183 -12.67 -11.51 -11.60
C PRO A 183 -13.09 -11.59 -10.12
N GLN A 184 -12.38 -12.39 -9.31
CA GLN A 184 -12.65 -12.46 -7.87
C GLN A 184 -12.17 -11.20 -7.15
N VAL A 185 -10.99 -10.68 -7.51
CA VAL A 185 -10.41 -9.47 -6.90
C VAL A 185 -11.27 -8.23 -7.18
N PHE A 186 -11.77 -8.05 -8.40
CA PHE A 186 -12.72 -6.99 -8.77
C PHE A 186 -13.97 -7.03 -7.89
N ARG A 187 -14.60 -8.20 -7.73
CA ARG A 187 -15.79 -8.39 -6.89
C ARG A 187 -15.50 -8.21 -5.39
N LEU A 188 -14.32 -8.58 -4.90
CA LEU A 188 -13.93 -8.38 -3.50
C LEU A 188 -13.66 -6.89 -3.20
N LEU A 189 -12.87 -6.23 -4.06
CA LEU A 189 -12.45 -4.84 -3.91
C LEU A 189 -13.63 -3.86 -4.07
N THR A 190 -14.41 -3.98 -5.14
CA THR A 190 -15.56 -3.08 -5.39
C THR A 190 -16.62 -3.18 -4.30
N ASN A 191 -16.83 -4.35 -3.68
CA ASN A 191 -17.73 -4.48 -2.54
C ASN A 191 -17.14 -3.90 -1.24
N SER A 192 -15.83 -4.07 -1.01
CA SER A 192 -15.15 -3.45 0.13
C SER A 192 -15.12 -1.91 0.05
N LEU A 193 -14.99 -1.33 -1.14
CA LEU A 193 -14.90 0.12 -1.32
C LEU A 193 -16.23 0.88 -1.07
N LYS A 194 -17.38 0.22 -1.25
CA LYS A 194 -18.72 0.81 -1.05
C LYS A 194 -19.01 1.30 0.37
N GLN A 195 -18.21 0.90 1.38
CA GLN A 195 -18.38 1.35 2.76
C GLN A 195 -17.78 2.75 3.04
N TYR A 196 -17.06 3.34 2.07
CA TYR A 196 -16.39 4.63 2.23
C TYR A 196 -17.08 5.74 1.43
N SER A 197 -17.30 6.90 2.07
CA SER A 197 -17.96 8.07 1.45
C SER A 197 -17.18 8.70 0.30
N LEU A 198 -15.90 8.35 0.14
CA LEU A 198 -15.04 8.72 -0.98
C LEU A 198 -14.11 7.55 -1.30
N ALA A 199 -14.31 6.93 -2.46
CA ALA A 199 -13.51 5.83 -2.98
C ALA A 199 -13.53 5.82 -4.51
N PRO A 200 -12.53 5.24 -5.20
CA PRO A 200 -12.60 5.00 -6.63
C PRO A 200 -13.68 3.94 -6.93
N VAL A 201 -14.50 4.21 -7.94
CA VAL A 201 -15.48 3.24 -8.45
C VAL A 201 -14.86 2.56 -9.66
N PHE A 202 -14.36 1.34 -9.47
CA PHE A 202 -13.94 0.49 -10.59
C PHE A 202 -15.19 0.00 -11.33
N THR A 203 -15.23 0.25 -12.64
CA THR A 203 -16.33 -0.08 -13.55
C THR A 203 -16.12 -1.41 -14.28
N SER A 204 -14.86 -1.84 -14.46
CA SER A 204 -14.51 -3.05 -15.21
C SER A 204 -13.39 -3.88 -14.57
N GLU A 205 -13.26 -5.13 -15.00
CA GLU A 205 -12.20 -6.03 -14.53
C GLU A 205 -10.82 -5.58 -15.05
N GLU A 206 -10.75 -4.94 -16.23
CA GLU A 206 -9.53 -4.40 -16.84
C GLU A 206 -8.92 -3.23 -16.05
N GLU A 207 -9.73 -2.35 -15.45
CA GLU A 207 -9.23 -1.26 -14.60
C GLU A 207 -8.54 -1.82 -13.34
N VAL A 208 -9.13 -2.87 -12.74
CA VAL A 208 -8.53 -3.57 -11.60
C VAL A 208 -7.30 -4.38 -12.02
N ALA A 209 -7.30 -4.97 -13.22
CA ALA A 209 -6.13 -5.62 -13.78
C ALA A 209 -4.97 -4.63 -13.99
N HIS A 210 -5.25 -3.45 -14.54
CA HIS A 210 -4.26 -2.40 -14.76
C HIS A 210 -3.69 -1.83 -13.45
N ALA A 211 -4.54 -1.64 -12.43
CA ALA A 211 -4.11 -1.12 -11.14
C ALA A 211 -3.37 -2.16 -10.27
N LEU A 212 -3.76 -3.44 -10.31
CA LEU A 212 -3.33 -4.43 -9.32
C LEU A 212 -2.54 -5.64 -9.85
N LEU A 213 -2.49 -5.93 -11.15
CA LEU A 213 -1.65 -7.05 -11.59
C LEU A 213 -0.16 -6.75 -11.29
N PRO A 214 0.58 -7.69 -10.66
CA PRO A 214 1.96 -7.45 -10.26
C PRO A 214 2.86 -7.05 -11.44
N VAL A 215 3.54 -5.93 -11.29
CA VAL A 215 4.56 -5.43 -12.22
C VAL A 215 5.81 -5.17 -11.42
N LYS A 216 6.85 -5.97 -11.68
CA LYS A 216 8.12 -5.94 -10.94
C LYS A 216 8.69 -4.52 -10.82
N ASN A 217 9.12 -4.16 -9.61
CA ASN A 217 9.60 -2.81 -9.25
C ASN A 217 8.56 -1.67 -9.34
N VAL A 218 7.28 -1.97 -9.61
CA VAL A 218 6.19 -0.97 -9.72
C VAL A 218 5.06 -1.27 -8.73
N VAL A 219 4.37 -2.42 -8.85
CA VAL A 219 3.28 -2.82 -7.96
C VAL A 219 3.37 -4.31 -7.62
N TYR A 220 3.13 -4.63 -6.36
CA TYR A 220 3.16 -5.98 -5.80
C TYR A 220 1.80 -6.25 -5.17
N SER A 221 1.13 -7.32 -5.59
CA SER A 221 -0.23 -7.65 -5.14
C SER A 221 -0.35 -9.12 -4.81
N TYR A 222 -0.87 -9.40 -3.63
CA TYR A 222 -1.01 -10.73 -3.07
C TYR A 222 -2.45 -10.98 -2.65
N ILE A 223 -2.91 -12.21 -2.83
CA ILE A 223 -4.26 -12.66 -2.45
C ILE A 223 -4.15 -13.92 -1.59
N ALA A 224 -5.17 -14.17 -0.76
CA ALA A 224 -5.30 -15.41 -0.01
C ALA A 224 -6.54 -16.21 -0.46
N GLU A 225 -6.38 -17.53 -0.57
CA GLU A 225 -7.44 -18.45 -1.02
C GLU A 225 -7.93 -19.37 0.10
N SER A 226 -9.24 -19.40 0.34
CA SER A 226 -9.88 -20.52 1.05
C SER A 226 -10.30 -21.60 0.07
N PHE A 227 -9.93 -22.84 0.40
CA PHE A 227 -10.40 -24.07 -0.25
C PHE A 227 -11.49 -24.79 0.59
N TYR A 228 -11.91 -24.16 1.70
CA TYR A 228 -12.99 -24.64 2.55
C TYR A 228 -14.20 -23.69 2.44
N LEU A 229 -15.36 -24.29 2.20
CA LEU A 229 -16.71 -23.72 2.24
C LEU A 229 -17.63 -24.73 2.92
#